data_AF-X6LYH7-F1
#
_entry.id   AF-X6LYH7-F1
#
_cell.length_a   1.000
_cell.length_b   1.000
_cell.length_c   1.000
_cell.angle_alpha   90.00
_cell.angle_beta   90.00
_cell.angle_gamma   90.00
#
_symmetry.space_group_name_H-M   'P 1'
#
loop_
_entity.id
_entity.type
_entity.pdbx_description
1 polymer ?
#
loop_
_entity_poly.entity_id
_entity_poly.type
_entity_poly.pdbx_seq_one_letter_code
_entity_poly.pdbx_strand_id
1 'polypeptide(L)'
;MTLQVNKELMPVIREPNYSDKTWDMSMDKMVIVVGNEKKDQALKSIPLKEYLESFDQYMSKPPANTKLNLLRKVDNKGDKDTHVIMSSQACFLSVEASAETKFNVALYNYQSWSENPAILVILSTSKGSSAQIIEVKKKGKKADFVAERLSDSRKKRGVAVNYLKEIKKQM
;
A
#
# COMPACT_ATOMS: atom_id res chain seq x y z
N MET A 1 -0.31 12.88 -1.73
CA MET A 1 -1.07 11.71 -2.21
C MET A 1 -2.46 11.76 -1.60
N THR A 2 -3.51 11.27 -2.27
CA THR A 2 -4.84 11.09 -1.66
C THR A 2 -5.56 9.84 -2.21
N LEU A 3 -6.72 9.50 -1.66
CA LEU A 3 -7.64 8.53 -2.23
C LEU A 3 -8.68 9.23 -3.10
N GLN A 4 -9.29 8.50 -4.03
CA GLN A 4 -10.33 9.00 -4.92
C GLN A 4 -11.51 8.03 -4.92
N VAL A 5 -12.72 8.54 -4.68
CA VAL A 5 -13.99 7.80 -4.74
C VAL A 5 -14.89 8.51 -5.75
N ASN A 6 -15.48 7.81 -6.72
CA ASN A 6 -16.40 8.41 -7.70
C ASN A 6 -15.89 9.69 -8.40
N LYS A 7 -14.56 9.82 -8.60
CA LYS A 7 -13.88 11.01 -9.15
C LYS A 7 -13.72 12.20 -8.20
N GLU A 8 -14.14 12.05 -6.96
CA GLU A 8 -13.89 13.02 -5.89
C GLU A 8 -12.62 12.65 -5.13
N LEU A 9 -11.78 13.64 -4.85
CA LEU A 9 -10.58 13.48 -4.04
C LEU A 9 -10.96 13.50 -2.56
N MET A 10 -10.46 12.53 -1.82
CA MET A 10 -10.74 12.40 -0.40
C MET A 10 -9.90 13.40 0.42
N PRO A 11 -10.42 13.91 1.55
CA PRO A 11 -9.68 14.82 2.40
C PRO A 11 -8.43 14.16 2.99
N VAL A 12 -7.32 14.91 3.02
CA VAL A 12 -6.03 14.44 3.56
C VAL A 12 -5.63 15.31 4.74
N ILE A 13 -5.27 14.68 5.84
CA ILE A 13 -4.53 15.29 6.94
C ILE A 13 -3.05 15.07 6.69
N ARG A 14 -2.30 16.17 6.58
CA ARG A 14 -0.85 16.19 6.42
C ARG A 14 -0.29 17.53 6.87
N GLU A 15 1.03 17.57 7.06
CA GLU A 15 1.76 18.82 7.25
C GLU A 15 1.65 19.71 6.00
N PRO A 16 1.88 21.03 6.12
CA PRO A 16 1.95 21.93 4.97
C PRO A 16 2.98 21.46 3.93
N ASN A 17 2.75 21.85 2.68
CA ASN A 17 3.71 21.58 1.61
C ASN A 17 5.11 22.08 1.98
N TYR A 18 6.13 21.29 1.67
CA TYR A 18 7.54 21.63 1.89
C TYR A 18 7.98 21.72 3.37
N SER A 19 7.10 21.36 4.30
CA SER A 19 7.41 21.17 5.72
C SER A 19 7.10 19.75 6.20
N ASP A 20 7.02 18.81 5.26
CA ASP A 20 6.75 17.41 5.56
C ASP A 20 7.86 16.86 6.45
N LYS A 21 7.49 16.43 7.66
CA LYS A 21 8.40 15.73 8.56
C LYS A 21 8.70 14.36 7.98
N THR A 22 9.98 14.08 7.82
CA THR A 22 10.45 12.78 7.37
C THR A 22 11.19 12.05 8.46
N TRP A 23 11.27 10.73 8.33
CA TRP A 23 12.13 9.90 9.17
C TRP A 23 12.63 8.71 8.36
N ASP A 24 13.80 8.20 8.74
CA ASP A 24 14.34 6.95 8.19
C ASP A 24 13.68 5.76 8.88
N MET A 25 13.16 4.83 8.09
CA MET A 25 12.61 3.57 8.56
C MET A 25 13.41 2.41 7.95
N SER A 26 13.91 1.52 8.80
CA SER A 26 14.51 0.27 8.33
C SER A 26 13.47 -0.56 7.58
N MET A 27 13.81 -0.99 6.36
CA MET A 27 12.90 -1.81 5.54
C MET A 27 12.60 -3.17 6.17
N ASP A 28 13.48 -3.66 7.05
CA ASP A 28 13.28 -4.92 7.78
C ASP A 28 12.17 -4.83 8.84
N LYS A 29 11.80 -3.61 9.26
CA LYS A 29 10.74 -3.36 10.25
C LYS A 29 9.36 -3.09 9.62
N MET A 30 9.31 -2.91 8.30
CA MET A 30 8.07 -2.65 7.57
C MET A 30 7.48 -3.97 7.08
N VAL A 31 6.29 -4.32 7.54
CA VAL A 31 5.66 -5.61 7.21
C VAL A 31 4.72 -5.47 6.02
N ILE A 32 4.90 -6.35 5.03
CA ILE A 32 4.03 -6.51 3.87
C ILE A 32 3.39 -7.90 3.92
N VAL A 33 2.07 -7.96 3.73
CA VAL A 33 1.35 -9.23 3.61
C VAL A 33 1.31 -9.64 2.13
N VAL A 34 1.75 -10.85 1.83
CA VAL A 34 1.82 -11.42 0.47
C VAL A 34 1.18 -12.81 0.46
N GLY A 35 1.08 -13.41 -0.72
CA GLY A 35 0.44 -14.71 -0.98
C GLY A 35 -0.81 -14.58 -1.84
N ASN A 36 -1.41 -13.39 -1.91
CA ASN A 36 -2.59 -13.13 -2.72
C ASN A 36 -2.31 -13.00 -4.23
N GLU A 37 -1.04 -13.04 -4.64
CA GLU A 37 -0.63 -13.06 -6.05
C GLU A 37 -0.93 -14.39 -6.75
N LYS A 38 -1.03 -15.49 -5.99
CA LYS A 38 -1.45 -16.81 -6.48
C LYS A 38 -2.76 -17.22 -5.82
N LYS A 39 -3.59 -17.93 -6.59
CA LYS A 39 -4.83 -18.49 -6.07
C LYS A 39 -4.51 -19.57 -5.03
N ASP A 40 -5.25 -19.59 -3.93
CA ASP A 40 -5.20 -20.61 -2.87
C ASP A 40 -3.86 -20.73 -2.11
N GLN A 41 -2.97 -19.74 -2.24
CA GLN A 41 -1.74 -19.66 -1.44
C GLN A 41 -2.02 -19.01 -0.08
N ALA A 42 -1.40 -19.56 0.98
CA ALA A 42 -1.50 -19.00 2.32
C ALA A 42 -0.84 -17.61 2.40
N LEU A 43 -1.51 -16.68 3.09
CA LEU A 43 -0.95 -15.37 3.34
C LEU A 43 0.23 -15.46 4.30
N LYS A 44 1.33 -14.76 3.99
CA LYS A 44 2.49 -14.62 4.88
C LYS A 44 2.89 -13.16 5.02
N SER A 45 3.49 -12.84 6.17
CA SER A 45 4.08 -11.53 6.42
C SER A 45 5.57 -11.57 6.12
N ILE A 46 6.05 -10.63 5.31
CA ILE A 46 7.47 -10.49 4.97
C ILE A 46 7.92 -9.03 5.16
N PRO A 47 9.22 -8.78 5.33
CA PRO A 47 9.72 -7.41 5.36
C PRO A 47 9.63 -6.72 4.00
N LEU A 48 9.51 -5.39 3.98
CA LEU A 48 9.51 -4.60 2.74
C LEU A 48 10.78 -4.84 1.93
N LYS A 49 11.91 -5.08 2.59
CA LYS A 49 13.18 -5.40 1.94
C LYS A 49 13.06 -6.62 1.02
N GLU A 50 12.55 -7.73 1.54
CA GLU A 50 12.33 -8.97 0.77
C GLU A 50 11.37 -8.70 -0.41
N TYR A 51 10.30 -7.95 -0.13
CA TYR A 51 9.31 -7.58 -1.15
C TYR A 51 9.93 -6.82 -2.33
N LEU A 52 10.84 -5.87 -2.07
CA LEU A 52 11.50 -5.07 -3.10
C LEU A 52 12.68 -5.80 -3.78
N GLU A 53 13.42 -6.63 -3.04
CA GLU A 53 14.54 -7.43 -3.59
C GLU A 53 14.07 -8.50 -4.58
N SER A 54 12.87 -9.05 -4.37
CA SER A 54 12.28 -10.14 -5.16
C SER A 54 10.89 -9.77 -5.70
N PHE A 55 10.74 -8.54 -6.18
CA PHE A 55 9.44 -7.96 -6.52
C PHE A 55 8.65 -8.78 -7.55
N ASP A 56 9.33 -9.41 -8.52
CA ASP A 56 8.69 -10.28 -9.51
C ASP A 56 7.93 -11.46 -8.88
N GLN A 57 8.38 -11.98 -7.74
CA GLN A 57 7.75 -13.13 -7.08
C GLN A 57 6.37 -12.81 -6.51
N TYR A 58 6.07 -11.54 -6.27
CA TYR A 58 4.81 -11.07 -5.67
C TYR A 58 3.87 -10.43 -6.70
N MET A 59 4.19 -10.53 -7.99
CA MET A 59 3.34 -10.07 -9.08
C MET A 59 2.36 -11.18 -9.51
N SER A 60 1.10 -10.84 -9.73
CA SER A 60 0.12 -11.79 -10.30
C SER A 60 0.46 -12.22 -11.74
N LYS A 61 1.25 -11.41 -12.46
CA LYS A 61 1.72 -11.67 -13.82
C LYS A 61 3.19 -11.21 -13.95
N PRO A 62 4.15 -12.01 -13.47
CA PRO A 62 5.55 -11.65 -13.55
C PRO A 62 6.06 -11.69 -14.99
N PRO A 63 7.09 -10.90 -15.34
CA PRO A 63 7.78 -11.04 -16.61
C PRO A 63 8.45 -12.42 -16.69
N ALA A 64 8.37 -13.08 -17.85
CA ALA A 64 8.72 -14.49 -17.99
C ALA A 64 10.18 -14.83 -17.63
N ASN A 65 11.13 -13.93 -17.87
CA ASN A 65 12.57 -14.20 -17.74
C ASN A 65 13.34 -13.05 -17.08
N THR A 66 12.69 -12.27 -16.23
CA THR A 66 13.33 -11.10 -15.61
C THR A 66 13.09 -11.12 -14.10
N LYS A 67 14.16 -11.31 -13.33
CA LYS A 67 14.14 -11.00 -11.89
C LYS A 67 14.07 -9.50 -11.71
N LEU A 68 13.13 -9.03 -10.89
CA LEU A 68 12.94 -7.62 -10.61
C LEU A 68 13.38 -7.34 -9.18
N ASN A 69 14.61 -6.85 -9.05
CA ASN A 69 15.10 -6.25 -7.81
C ASN A 69 14.98 -4.73 -7.93
N LEU A 70 14.16 -4.13 -7.08
CA LEU A 70 13.91 -2.68 -7.05
C LEU A 70 14.87 -1.92 -6.13
N LEU A 71 15.72 -2.63 -5.38
CA LEU A 71 16.79 -2.00 -4.61
C LEU A 71 17.98 -1.69 -5.50
N ARG A 72 18.77 -0.70 -5.10
CA ARG A 72 20.04 -0.37 -5.74
C ARG A 72 20.92 -1.61 -5.88
N LYS A 73 21.45 -1.83 -7.09
CA LYS A 73 22.47 -2.86 -7.33
C LYS A 73 23.71 -2.54 -6.50
N VAL A 74 24.19 -3.54 -5.78
CA VAL A 74 25.45 -3.47 -5.02
C VAL A 74 26.55 -3.00 -5.96
N ASP A 75 27.19 -1.89 -5.64
CA ASP A 75 28.38 -1.45 -6.36
C ASP A 75 29.63 -2.14 -5.77
N ASN A 76 30.81 -1.84 -6.31
CA ASN A 76 32.08 -2.39 -5.83
C ASN A 76 32.37 -2.07 -4.34
N LYS A 77 31.59 -1.20 -3.69
CA LYS A 77 31.73 -0.82 -2.28
C LYS A 77 30.80 -1.59 -1.34
N GLY A 78 29.88 -2.39 -1.88
CA GLY A 78 28.99 -3.23 -1.06
C GLY A 78 27.74 -2.52 -0.55
N ASP A 79 27.48 -1.26 -0.93
CA ASP A 79 26.36 -0.48 -0.41
C ASP A 79 25.02 -1.01 -0.96
N LYS A 80 24.09 -1.28 -0.03
CA LYS A 80 22.71 -1.69 -0.31
C LYS A 80 21.73 -0.75 0.35
N ASP A 81 20.58 -0.56 -0.26
CA ASP A 81 19.47 0.13 0.40
C ASP A 81 19.03 -0.68 1.62
N THR A 82 18.98 -0.03 2.78
CA THR A 82 18.59 -0.64 4.07
C THR A 82 17.42 0.10 4.74
N HIS A 83 17.27 1.38 4.40
CA HIS A 83 16.27 2.27 4.97
C HIS A 83 15.50 2.96 3.85
N VAL A 84 14.27 3.36 4.16
CA VAL A 84 13.45 4.24 3.33
C VAL A 84 13.14 5.51 4.09
N ILE A 85 13.12 6.64 3.37
CA ILE A 85 12.65 7.91 3.91
C ILE A 85 11.13 7.90 3.84
N MET A 86 10.49 8.10 4.99
CA MET A 86 9.04 8.05 5.14
C MET A 86 8.47 9.43 5.47
N SER A 87 7.23 9.68 5.06
CA SER A 87 6.40 10.80 5.50
C SER A 87 4.99 10.29 5.75
N SER A 88 4.39 10.69 6.88
CA SER A 88 3.06 10.22 7.27
C SER A 88 1.97 11.12 6.70
N GLN A 89 0.96 10.51 6.07
CA GLN A 89 -0.26 11.20 5.64
C GLN A 89 -1.46 10.32 6.01
N ALA A 90 -2.57 10.93 6.40
CA ALA A 90 -3.82 10.25 6.65
C ALA A 90 -4.90 10.76 5.70
N CYS A 91 -5.77 9.87 5.23
CA CYS A 91 -6.85 10.21 4.30
C CYS A 91 -8.18 9.73 4.89
N PHE A 92 -9.20 10.60 4.86
CA PHE A 92 -10.54 10.20 5.27
C PHE A 92 -11.27 9.53 4.11
N LEU A 93 -11.48 8.22 4.23
CA LEU A 93 -12.34 7.48 3.32
C LEU A 93 -13.71 7.31 3.97
N SER A 94 -14.72 8.04 3.47
CA SER A 94 -16.10 7.82 3.93
C SER A 94 -16.60 6.49 3.41
N VAL A 95 -17.01 5.61 4.32
CA VAL A 95 -17.62 4.32 3.99
C VAL A 95 -18.96 4.27 4.69
N GLU A 96 -20.04 4.05 3.95
CA GLU A 96 -21.38 3.96 4.52
C GLU A 96 -21.56 2.69 5.36
N ALA A 97 -22.47 2.75 6.34
CA ALA A 97 -22.74 1.60 7.19
C ALA A 97 -23.31 0.44 6.36
N SER A 98 -22.78 -0.76 6.56
CA SER A 98 -23.17 -1.98 5.83
C SER A 98 -22.95 -1.90 4.31
N ALA A 99 -22.16 -0.94 3.83
CA ALA A 99 -21.85 -0.76 2.42
C ALA A 99 -20.35 -0.92 2.13
N GLU A 100 -20.05 -1.15 0.86
CA GLU A 100 -18.70 -1.15 0.32
C GLU A 100 -18.44 0.15 -0.45
N THR A 101 -17.23 0.67 -0.32
CA THR A 101 -16.79 1.86 -1.05
C THR A 101 -15.60 1.50 -1.93
N LYS A 102 -15.76 1.73 -3.24
CA LYS A 102 -14.66 1.58 -4.20
C LYS A 102 -13.81 2.83 -4.21
N PHE A 103 -12.50 2.67 -4.09
CA PHE A 103 -11.56 3.77 -4.09
C PHE A 103 -10.31 3.44 -4.91
N ASN A 104 -9.59 4.49 -5.31
CA ASN A 104 -8.31 4.40 -5.99
C ASN A 104 -7.30 5.33 -5.31
N VAL A 105 -6.00 5.05 -5.48
CA VAL A 105 -4.96 6.02 -5.11
C VAL A 105 -4.87 7.10 -6.19
N ALA A 106 -4.90 8.35 -5.76
CA ALA A 106 -4.69 9.52 -6.59
C ALA A 106 -3.40 10.22 -6.17
N LEU A 107 -2.41 10.18 -7.05
CA LEU A 107 -1.15 10.90 -6.89
C LEU A 107 -0.86 11.63 -8.19
N TYR A 108 -0.61 12.93 -8.06
CA TYR A 108 -0.09 13.77 -9.13
C TYR A 108 1.38 14.01 -8.83
N ASN A 109 2.25 13.66 -9.77
CA ASN A 109 3.68 13.90 -9.67
C ASN A 109 4.19 14.38 -11.02
N TYR A 110 4.90 15.51 -11.01
CA TYR A 110 5.42 16.17 -12.19
C TYR A 110 6.55 15.40 -12.88
N GLN A 111 7.20 14.47 -12.17
CA GLN A 111 8.32 13.66 -12.66
C GLN A 111 7.88 12.30 -13.23
N SER A 112 6.59 11.95 -13.17
CA SER A 112 6.06 10.71 -13.74
C SER A 112 5.26 11.02 -15.00
N TRP A 113 5.61 10.41 -16.14
CA TRP A 113 4.81 10.48 -17.37
C TRP A 113 4.80 9.12 -18.07
N SER A 114 4.02 8.99 -19.15
CA SER A 114 3.72 7.70 -19.77
C SER A 114 4.93 6.90 -20.28
N GLU A 115 6.03 7.57 -20.60
CA GLU A 115 7.26 6.94 -21.10
C GLU A 115 8.34 6.82 -20.01
N ASN A 116 8.12 7.46 -18.86
CA ASN A 116 9.02 7.41 -17.71
C ASN A 116 8.18 7.42 -16.42
N PRO A 117 7.54 6.30 -16.07
CA PRO A 117 6.80 6.21 -14.82
C PRO A 117 7.76 6.28 -13.64
N ALA A 118 7.55 7.26 -12.76
CA ALA A 118 8.43 7.51 -11.60
C ALA A 118 7.78 7.11 -10.26
N ILE A 119 6.58 6.53 -10.29
CA ILE A 119 5.82 6.20 -9.08
C ILE A 119 5.36 4.74 -9.11
N LEU A 120 5.76 4.01 -8.07
CA LEU A 120 5.17 2.74 -7.67
C LEU A 120 4.29 2.96 -6.43
N VAL A 121 3.03 2.55 -6.50
CA VAL A 121 2.13 2.49 -5.35
C VAL A 121 2.00 1.05 -4.90
N ILE A 122 2.33 0.80 -3.63
CA ILE A 122 2.14 -0.49 -2.96
C ILE A 122 1.02 -0.30 -1.93
N LEU A 123 -0.12 -0.94 -2.14
CA LEU A 123 -1.17 -1.08 -1.13
C LEU A 123 -0.92 -2.37 -0.35
N SER A 124 -0.76 -2.25 0.97
CA SER A 124 -0.61 -3.39 1.88
C SER A 124 -1.78 -3.43 2.87
N THR A 125 -2.40 -4.59 3.01
CA THR A 125 -3.55 -4.81 3.91
C THR A 125 -3.42 -6.18 4.60
N SER A 126 -4.28 -6.46 5.58
CA SER A 126 -4.36 -7.81 6.18
C SER A 126 -4.80 -8.91 5.20
N LYS A 127 -5.24 -8.56 3.99
CA LYS A 127 -5.68 -9.50 2.95
C LYS A 127 -4.63 -9.73 1.86
N GLY A 128 -3.45 -9.13 2.01
CA GLY A 128 -2.39 -9.17 1.02
C GLY A 128 -2.00 -7.79 0.50
N SER A 129 -1.28 -7.77 -0.61
CA SER A 129 -0.72 -6.57 -1.22
C SER A 129 -1.08 -6.42 -2.69
N SER A 130 -1.02 -5.20 -3.19
CA SER A 130 -1.17 -4.88 -4.61
C SER A 130 -0.21 -3.77 -4.98
N ALA A 131 0.48 -3.90 -6.11
CA ALA A 131 1.41 -2.90 -6.61
C ALA A 131 0.96 -2.39 -7.98
N GLN A 132 0.97 -1.07 -8.16
CA GLN A 132 0.54 -0.41 -9.39
C GLN A 132 1.47 0.76 -9.72
N ILE A 133 1.80 0.90 -10.99
CA ILE A 133 2.54 2.04 -11.50
C ILE A 133 1.54 3.16 -11.83
N ILE A 134 1.78 4.37 -11.33
CA ILE A 134 0.97 5.54 -11.67
C ILE A 134 1.60 6.30 -12.83
N GLU A 135 0.94 6.22 -13.99
CA GLU A 135 1.24 7.04 -15.17
C GLU A 135 0.29 8.24 -15.26
N VAL A 136 0.81 9.38 -15.73
CA VAL A 136 -0.02 10.54 -16.09
C VAL A 136 -0.73 10.28 -17.42
N LYS A 137 -1.77 9.45 -17.40
CA LYS A 137 -2.69 9.26 -18.54
C LYS A 137 -4.13 9.60 -18.10
N LYS A 138 -4.80 10.48 -18.85
CA LYS A 138 -6.22 10.81 -18.66
C LYS A 138 -7.18 9.61 -18.83
N LYS A 139 -6.72 8.48 -19.39
CA LYS A 139 -7.52 7.31 -19.77
C LYS A 139 -6.95 5.95 -19.31
N GLY A 140 -6.24 5.92 -18.18
CA GLY A 140 -5.78 4.65 -17.59
C GLY A 140 -6.91 3.88 -16.91
N LYS A 141 -6.90 2.53 -17.00
CA LYS A 141 -7.79 1.67 -16.21
C LYS A 141 -7.19 1.52 -14.81
N LYS A 142 -7.76 2.24 -13.82
CA LYS A 142 -7.36 2.12 -12.41
C LYS A 142 -7.98 0.85 -11.84
N ALA A 143 -7.27 0.11 -10.98
CA ALA A 143 -7.88 -1.00 -10.28
C ALA A 143 -8.55 -0.46 -9.02
N ASP A 144 -9.88 -0.58 -8.96
CA ASP A 144 -10.64 -0.21 -7.78
C ASP A 144 -10.28 -1.13 -6.62
N PHE A 145 -9.93 -0.53 -5.49
CA PHE A 145 -9.87 -1.21 -4.20
C PHE A 145 -11.22 -1.10 -3.52
N VAL A 146 -11.56 -2.08 -2.68
CA VAL A 146 -12.82 -2.11 -1.94
C VAL A 146 -12.53 -1.90 -0.46
N ALA A 147 -13.18 -0.90 0.13
CA ALA A 147 -13.21 -0.66 1.56
C ALA A 147 -14.57 -1.02 2.14
N GLU A 148 -14.56 -1.60 3.34
CA GLU A 148 -15.74 -1.77 4.18
C GLU A 148 -15.40 -1.29 5.60
N ARG A 149 -16.40 -0.91 6.40
CA ARG A 149 -16.15 -0.57 7.81
C ARG A 149 -15.63 -1.79 8.55
N LEU A 150 -14.64 -1.57 9.43
CA LEU A 150 -14.09 -2.64 10.27
C LEU A 150 -15.15 -3.32 11.14
N SER A 151 -16.15 -2.57 11.61
CA SER A 151 -17.30 -3.11 12.35
C SER A 151 -18.11 -4.10 11.54
N ASP A 152 -18.35 -3.80 10.27
CA ASP A 152 -19.17 -4.64 9.38
C ASP A 152 -18.38 -5.87 8.94
N SER A 153 -17.08 -5.70 8.66
CA SER A 153 -16.15 -6.82 8.45
C SER A 153 -16.09 -7.78 9.65
N ARG A 154 -16.13 -7.25 10.88
CA ARG A 154 -16.15 -8.08 12.11
C ARG A 154 -17.47 -8.82 12.27
N LYS A 155 -18.61 -8.14 12.06
CA LYS A 155 -19.95 -8.77 12.09
C LYS A 155 -20.04 -9.91 11.08
N LYS A 156 -19.60 -9.71 9.83
CA LYS A 156 -19.56 -10.73 8.78
C LYS A 156 -18.73 -11.96 9.18
N ARG A 157 -17.66 -11.77 9.96
CA ARG A 157 -16.80 -12.85 10.47
C ARG A 157 -17.29 -13.47 11.78
N GLY A 158 -18.42 -13.02 12.34
CA GLY A 158 -18.90 -13.46 13.64
C GLY A 158 -18.00 -13.06 14.83
N VAL A 159 -17.14 -12.04 14.65
CA VAL A 159 -16.23 -11.57 15.70
C VAL A 159 -16.87 -10.41 16.45
N ALA A 160 -16.65 -10.36 17.77
CA ALA A 160 -17.17 -9.29 18.62
C ALA A 160 -16.76 -7.89 18.12
N VAL A 161 -17.70 -6.95 18.16
CA VAL A 161 -17.51 -5.56 17.71
C VAL A 161 -17.11 -4.63 18.87
N ASN A 162 -17.20 -5.12 20.12
CA ASN A 162 -17.05 -4.30 21.33
C ASN A 162 -15.58 -4.01 21.67
N TYR A 163 -15.23 -2.71 21.71
CA TYR A 163 -13.92 -2.21 22.15
C TYR A 163 -13.75 -2.12 23.67
N LEU A 164 -14.83 -2.12 24.45
CA LEU A 164 -14.81 -1.70 25.87
C LEU A 164 -14.59 -2.82 26.89
N LYS A 165 -14.64 -4.10 26.51
CA LYS A 165 -14.49 -5.21 27.47
C LYS A 165 -13.04 -5.61 27.75
N GLU A 166 -12.10 -5.31 26.86
CA GLU A 166 -10.71 -5.76 27.01
C GLU A 166 -9.83 -4.81 27.84
N ILE A 167 -10.10 -3.49 27.82
CA ILE A 167 -9.32 -2.52 28.61
C ILE A 167 -9.55 -2.70 30.13
N LYS A 168 -10.75 -3.12 30.54
CA LYS A 168 -11.04 -3.41 31.96
C LYS A 168 -10.44 -4.73 32.49
N LYS A 169 -9.75 -5.51 31.64
CA LYS A 169 -9.10 -6.76 32.05
C LYS A 169 -7.58 -6.62 32.20
N GLN A 170 -7.04 -5.43 31.88
CA GLN A 170 -5.62 -5.10 31.98
C GLN A 170 -5.34 -3.91 32.93
N MET A 171 -6.36 -3.44 33.65
CA MET A 171 -6.24 -2.58 34.84
C MET A 171 -6.80 -3.34 36.04
#